data_AF-D1JG20-F1
#
_entry.id   AF-D1JG20-F1
#
_cell.length_a   1.000
_cell.length_b   1.000
_cell.length_c   1.000
_cell.angle_alpha   90.00
_cell.angle_beta   90.00
_cell.angle_gamma   90.00
#
_symmetry.space_group_name_H-M   'P 1'
#
loop_
_entity.id
_entity.type
_entity.pdbx_description
1 polymer ?
#
loop_
_entity_poly.entity_id
_entity_poly.type
_entity_poly.pdbx_seq_one_letter_code
_entity_poly.pdbx_strand_id
1 'polypeptide(L)'
;MPVSIKWFPPSWFQIKTKDKIIYIDPAWMRTYFTKYPKKIEFSKWPDPIDGLPEKDLEKANVILLTHHHKDHCKSVTVNRLKDADTLVVAPKRCIKELGKDIKVVAPGDELPFGDITIKAVDAYNTEQGSSTRKVHHKGNVSAT
;
A
#
# COMPACT_ATOMS: atom_id res chain seq x y z
N MET A 1 19.93 -1.19 -12.82
CA MET A 1 19.36 0.09 -12.35
C MET A 1 19.42 0.12 -10.84
N PRO A 2 19.95 1.19 -10.20
CA PRO A 2 19.90 1.29 -8.74
C PRO A 2 18.45 1.46 -8.29
N VAL A 3 18.08 0.74 -7.24
CA VAL A 3 16.78 0.86 -6.56
C VAL A 3 17.06 1.26 -5.12
N SER A 4 16.36 2.27 -4.64
CA SER A 4 16.36 2.62 -3.22
C SER A 4 15.02 2.24 -2.61
N ILE A 5 15.07 1.68 -1.40
CA ILE A 5 13.88 1.27 -0.66
C ILE A 5 13.94 1.96 0.69
N LYS A 6 12.87 2.66 1.05
CA LYS A 6 12.67 3.23 2.37
C LYS A 6 11.43 2.59 2.98
N TRP A 7 11.58 2.15 4.22
CA TRP A 7 10.48 1.57 4.99
C TRP A 7 9.91 2.58 5.99
N PHE A 8 8.60 2.58 6.09
CA PHE A 8 7.80 3.30 7.06
C PHE A 8 6.83 2.32 7.72
N PRO A 9 6.58 2.45 9.04
CA PRO A 9 5.64 1.57 9.71
C PRO A 9 4.18 1.80 9.23
N PRO A 10 3.31 0.77 9.29
CA PRO A 10 3.66 -0.62 9.58
C PRO A 10 4.18 -1.35 8.33
N SER A 11 3.49 -1.21 7.21
CA SER A 11 3.69 -1.92 5.94
C SER A 11 4.00 -0.97 4.77
N TRP A 12 4.26 0.31 5.07
CA TRP A 12 4.43 1.33 4.05
C TRP A 12 5.87 1.32 3.51
N PHE A 13 6.05 1.02 2.22
CA PHE A 13 7.33 1.15 1.54
C PHE A 13 7.30 2.25 0.49
N GLN A 14 8.40 2.98 0.37
CA GLN A 14 8.73 3.79 -0.79
C GLN A 14 9.84 3.09 -1.55
N ILE A 15 9.58 2.76 -2.82
CA ILE A 15 10.59 2.24 -3.75
C ILE A 15 10.84 3.34 -4.77
N LYS A 16 12.10 3.75 -4.90
CA LYS A 16 12.51 4.70 -5.94
C LYS A 16 13.47 4.05 -6.90
N THR A 17 13.19 4.24 -8.18
CA THR A 17 14.09 3.95 -9.29
C THR A 17 14.64 5.27 -9.84
N LYS A 18 15.26 5.26 -11.03
CA LYS A 18 15.79 6.48 -11.64
C LYS A 18 14.68 7.50 -11.98
N ASP A 19 13.52 7.00 -12.39
CA ASP A 19 12.42 7.78 -12.97
C ASP A 19 11.06 7.52 -12.30
N LYS A 20 10.98 6.55 -11.38
CA LYS A 20 9.71 6.17 -10.73
C LYS A 20 9.77 6.18 -9.21
N ILE A 21 8.68 6.68 -8.64
CA ILE A 21 8.33 6.60 -7.23
C ILE A 21 7.14 5.65 -7.08
N ILE A 22 7.33 4.59 -6.31
CA ILE A 22 6.31 3.57 -6.05
C ILE A 22 6.07 3.53 -4.54
N TYR A 23 4.81 3.55 -4.13
CA TYR A 23 4.44 3.27 -2.76
C TYR A 23 3.71 1.95 -2.64
N ILE A 24 4.02 1.21 -1.58
CA ILE A 24 3.26 0.02 -1.17
C ILE A 24 2.62 0.34 0.17
N ASP A 25 1.32 0.09 0.31
CA ASP A 25 0.52 0.28 1.53
C ASP A 25 0.75 1.61 2.27
N PRO A 26 0.72 2.78 1.59
CA PRO A 26 0.82 4.05 2.29
C PRO A 26 -0.41 4.29 3.17
N ALA A 27 -0.24 4.13 4.48
CA ALA A 27 -1.27 4.42 5.47
C ALA A 27 -0.68 5.11 6.69
N TRP A 28 -1.04 6.37 6.88
CA TRP A 28 -0.67 7.09 8.10
C TRP A 28 -1.55 6.67 9.27
N MET A 29 -0.98 6.15 10.35
CA MET A 29 -1.68 6.04 11.63
C MET A 29 -0.83 6.56 12.77
N ARG A 30 -1.41 7.46 13.56
CA ARG A 30 -0.72 8.13 14.68
C ARG A 30 -0.07 7.13 15.64
N THR A 31 -0.73 6.01 15.92
CA THR A 31 -0.22 4.94 16.78
C THR A 31 1.13 4.40 16.29
N TYR A 32 1.28 4.12 15.00
CA TYR A 32 2.52 3.60 14.40
C TYR A 32 3.66 4.63 14.32
N PHE A 33 3.32 5.91 14.25
CA PHE A 33 4.30 7.00 14.11
C PHE A 33 4.62 7.73 15.43
N THR A 34 4.06 7.30 16.56
CA THR A 34 4.29 7.92 17.87
C THR A 34 5.79 8.09 18.17
N LYS A 35 6.57 7.02 17.98
CA LYS A 35 8.02 6.97 18.24
C LYS A 35 8.88 7.25 17.00
N TYR A 36 8.26 7.47 15.83
CA TYR A 36 9.02 7.72 14.61
C TYR A 36 9.63 9.14 14.68
N PRO A 37 10.92 9.31 14.35
CA PRO A 37 11.67 10.54 14.62
C PRO A 37 11.17 11.74 13.83
N LYS A 38 10.63 11.51 12.63
CA LYS A 38 10.05 12.53 11.75
C LYS A 38 8.56 12.29 11.58
N LYS A 39 7.73 13.30 11.77
CA LYS A 39 6.30 13.17 11.51
C LYS A 39 5.67 14.50 11.25
N ILE A 40 4.68 14.48 10.36
CA ILE A 40 3.80 15.60 10.10
C ILE A 40 2.39 15.07 10.28
N GLU A 41 1.61 15.75 11.11
CA GLU A 41 0.18 15.49 11.26
C GLU A 41 -0.57 16.59 10.53
N PHE A 42 -1.43 16.23 9.58
CA PHE A 42 -2.27 17.19 8.86
C PHE A 42 -3.64 17.35 9.52
N SER A 43 -4.17 16.28 10.09
CA SER A 43 -5.50 16.26 10.68
C SER A 43 -5.62 15.20 11.78
N LYS A 44 -6.54 15.45 12.70
CA LYS A 44 -6.88 14.61 13.85
C LYS A 44 -8.39 14.55 14.02
N TRP A 45 -8.88 13.59 14.80
CA TRP A 45 -10.32 13.46 15.11
C TRP A 45 -10.91 14.80 15.58
N PRO A 46 -12.11 15.21 15.09
CA PRO A 46 -13.11 14.43 14.36
C PRO A 46 -12.83 14.20 12.87
N ASP A 47 -11.86 14.90 12.28
CA ASP A 47 -11.47 14.69 10.90
C ASP A 47 -10.75 13.35 10.71
N PRO A 48 -10.73 12.80 9.49
CA PRO A 48 -9.91 11.63 9.18
C PRO A 48 -8.45 11.88 9.60
N ILE A 49 -7.90 11.01 10.45
CA ILE A 49 -6.51 11.10 10.92
C ILE A 49 -5.58 11.05 9.71
N ASP A 50 -4.69 12.03 9.52
CA ASP A 50 -3.78 12.04 8.37
C ASP A 50 -2.43 12.68 8.71
N GLY A 51 -1.41 12.30 7.94
CA GLY A 51 -0.02 12.65 8.19
C GLY A 51 0.94 12.02 7.20
N LEU A 52 2.22 12.38 7.31
CA LEU A 52 3.31 11.79 6.54
C LEU A 52 4.53 11.56 7.46
N PRO A 53 5.33 10.52 7.20
CA PRO A 53 6.57 10.26 7.94
C PRO A 53 7.65 11.29 7.64
N GLU A 54 7.61 11.91 6.47
CA GLU A 54 8.57 12.91 6.04
C GLU A 54 7.84 14.00 5.23
N LYS A 55 8.37 15.23 5.26
CA LYS A 55 7.77 16.38 4.54
C LYS A 55 7.89 16.24 3.04
N ASP A 56 9.03 15.74 2.60
CA ASP A 56 9.48 15.86 1.21
C ASP A 56 9.27 14.53 0.46
N LEU A 57 8.18 13.83 0.77
CA LEU A 57 7.77 12.65 0.02
C LEU A 57 7.24 13.07 -1.36
N GLU A 58 7.85 12.54 -2.40
CA GLU A 58 7.44 12.80 -3.78
C GLU A 58 6.08 12.20 -4.11
N LYS A 59 5.44 12.76 -5.14
CA LYS A 59 4.24 12.16 -5.71
C LYS A 59 4.57 10.80 -6.35
N ALA A 60 3.61 9.89 -6.23
CA ALA A 60 3.75 8.53 -6.69
C ALA A 60 3.53 8.46 -8.20
N ASN A 61 4.31 7.64 -8.91
CA ASN A 61 3.89 7.15 -10.23
C ASN A 61 2.94 5.97 -10.06
N VAL A 62 3.18 5.13 -9.05
CA VAL A 62 2.35 3.96 -8.73
C VAL A 62 2.12 3.85 -7.23
N ILE A 63 0.87 3.57 -6.83
CA ILE A 63 0.51 3.19 -5.46
C ILE A 63 -0.09 1.79 -5.48
N LEU A 64 0.50 0.86 -4.74
CA LEU A 64 0.06 -0.53 -4.62
C LEU A 64 -0.54 -0.76 -3.23
N LEU A 65 -1.77 -1.25 -3.16
CA LEU A 65 -2.43 -1.57 -1.91
C LEU A 65 -2.69 -3.08 -1.83
N THR A 66 -2.25 -3.72 -0.76
CA THR A 66 -2.33 -5.17 -0.57
C THR A 66 -3.73 -5.61 -0.16
N HIS A 67 -4.39 -4.87 0.73
CA HIS A 67 -5.76 -5.16 1.19
C HIS A 67 -6.43 -3.96 1.87
N HIS A 68 -7.75 -4.07 2.06
CA HIS A 68 -8.66 -2.99 2.48
C HIS A 68 -8.57 -2.52 3.95
N HIS A 69 -7.65 -3.04 4.78
CA HIS A 69 -7.58 -2.60 6.17
C HIS A 69 -6.98 -1.19 6.29
N LYS A 70 -7.37 -0.44 7.33
CA LYS A 70 -7.05 1.00 7.48
C LYS A 70 -5.56 1.31 7.65
N ASP A 71 -4.79 0.33 8.08
CA ASP A 71 -3.34 0.35 8.23
C ASP A 71 -2.58 0.02 6.93
N HIS A 72 -3.30 -0.23 5.83
CA HIS A 72 -2.75 -0.47 4.49
C HIS A 72 -3.42 0.41 3.42
N CYS A 73 -4.75 0.51 3.46
CA CYS A 73 -5.59 1.14 2.46
C CYS A 73 -6.32 2.35 3.08
N LYS A 74 -5.74 3.54 2.88
CA LYS A 74 -6.26 4.77 3.49
C LYS A 74 -6.36 5.91 2.49
N SER A 75 -7.59 6.27 2.13
CA SER A 75 -7.86 7.25 1.07
C SER A 75 -7.20 8.60 1.28
N VAL A 76 -7.21 9.15 2.50
CA VAL A 76 -6.57 10.46 2.77
C VAL A 76 -5.05 10.44 2.52
N THR A 77 -4.37 9.35 2.91
CA THR A 77 -2.93 9.19 2.67
C THR A 77 -2.64 8.93 1.19
N VAL A 78 -3.43 8.08 0.53
CA VAL A 78 -3.33 7.83 -0.92
C VAL A 78 -3.53 9.13 -1.72
N ASN A 79 -4.57 9.91 -1.38
CA ASN A 79 -4.87 11.19 -2.04
C ASN A 79 -3.75 12.22 -1.84
N ARG A 80 -3.04 12.16 -0.71
CA ARG A 80 -1.90 13.03 -0.44
C ARG A 80 -0.68 12.67 -1.27
N LEU A 81 -0.47 11.39 -1.59
CA LEU A 81 0.68 10.91 -2.34
C LEU A 81 0.44 10.84 -3.85
N LYS A 82 -0.83 10.82 -4.28
CA LYS A 82 -1.18 10.79 -5.70
C LYS A 82 -1.24 12.18 -6.33
N ASP A 83 -1.11 12.18 -7.64
CA ASP A 83 -1.46 13.24 -8.59
C ASP A 83 -2.41 12.66 -9.67
N ALA A 84 -2.62 13.39 -10.77
CA ALA A 84 -3.53 12.98 -11.83
C ALA A 84 -3.02 11.78 -12.65
N ASP A 85 -1.71 11.57 -12.70
CA ASP A 85 -1.06 10.54 -13.52
C ASP A 85 -0.69 9.29 -12.71
N THR A 86 -0.91 9.33 -11.39
CA THR A 86 -0.66 8.20 -10.49
C THR A 86 -1.55 7.01 -10.80
N LEU A 87 -0.94 5.87 -11.09
CA LEU A 87 -1.63 4.59 -11.16
C LEU A 87 -1.84 4.02 -9.75
N VAL A 88 -3.10 3.93 -9.30
CA VAL A 88 -3.46 3.26 -8.05
C VAL A 88 -3.93 1.84 -8.35
N VAL A 89 -3.25 0.83 -7.82
CA VAL A 89 -3.54 -0.61 -8.04
C VAL A 89 -3.92 -1.27 -6.73
N ALA A 90 -5.06 -1.97 -6.69
CA ALA A 90 -5.50 -2.65 -5.49
C ALA A 90 -6.50 -3.79 -5.79
N PRO A 91 -6.73 -4.73 -4.85
CA PRO A 91 -7.83 -5.67 -4.93
C PRO A 91 -9.20 -4.98 -4.90
N LYS A 92 -10.23 -5.66 -5.45
CA LYS A 92 -11.61 -5.15 -5.51
C LYS A 92 -12.17 -4.67 -4.17
N ARG A 93 -11.75 -5.29 -3.05
CA ARG A 93 -12.22 -4.92 -1.70
C ARG A 93 -11.79 -3.50 -1.29
N CYS A 94 -10.72 -2.96 -1.86
CA CYS A 94 -10.24 -1.60 -1.56
C CYS A 94 -11.14 -0.50 -2.16
N ILE A 95 -12.06 -0.82 -3.08
CA ILE A 95 -13.02 0.15 -3.65
C ILE A 95 -13.83 0.84 -2.54
N LYS A 96 -14.16 0.11 -1.46
CA LYS A 96 -14.92 0.67 -0.34
C LYS A 96 -14.23 1.87 0.30
N GLU A 97 -12.90 1.82 0.39
CA GLU A 97 -12.10 2.88 1.03
C GLU A 97 -11.61 3.92 0.01
N LEU A 98 -11.24 3.50 -1.22
CA LEU A 98 -10.57 4.36 -2.21
C LEU A 98 -11.49 4.93 -3.30
N GLY A 99 -12.69 4.37 -3.47
CA GLY A 99 -13.56 4.67 -4.61
C GLY A 99 -13.24 3.83 -5.85
N LYS A 100 -13.86 4.19 -6.99
CA LYS A 100 -13.79 3.41 -8.24
C LYS A 100 -12.64 3.80 -9.16
N ASP A 101 -11.95 4.89 -8.87
CA ASP A 101 -10.81 5.40 -9.65
C ASP A 101 -9.51 4.69 -9.24
N ILE A 102 -9.52 3.36 -9.40
CA ILE A 102 -8.39 2.47 -9.13
C ILE A 102 -8.34 1.35 -10.17
N LYS A 103 -7.15 0.87 -10.48
CA LYS A 103 -6.94 -0.36 -11.24
C LYS A 103 -7.16 -1.56 -10.32
N VAL A 104 -8.27 -2.26 -10.51
CA VAL A 104 -8.58 -3.49 -9.78
C VAL A 104 -7.75 -4.64 -10.35
N VAL A 105 -7.15 -5.45 -9.47
CA VAL A 105 -6.41 -6.68 -9.81
C VAL A 105 -6.87 -7.88 -8.97
N ALA A 106 -6.69 -9.08 -9.51
CA ALA A 106 -6.86 -10.38 -8.88
C ALA A 106 -5.53 -11.16 -8.88
N PRO A 107 -5.36 -12.19 -8.02
CA PRO A 107 -4.19 -13.05 -8.06
C PRO A 107 -3.95 -13.64 -9.46
N GLY A 108 -2.69 -13.61 -9.91
CA GLY A 108 -2.30 -14.04 -11.25
C GLY A 108 -2.28 -12.91 -12.28
N ASP A 109 -2.91 -11.76 -12.01
CA ASP A 109 -2.84 -10.61 -12.91
C ASP A 109 -1.42 -10.06 -13.01
N GLU A 110 -1.04 -9.69 -14.23
CA GLU A 110 0.21 -9.00 -14.54
C GLU A 110 -0.10 -7.66 -15.21
N LEU A 111 0.53 -6.59 -14.72
CA LEU A 111 0.33 -5.24 -15.19
C LEU A 111 1.68 -4.60 -15.54
N PRO A 112 1.99 -4.41 -16.83
CA PRO A 112 3.16 -3.63 -17.22
C PRO A 112 2.94 -2.15 -16.93
N PHE A 113 3.98 -1.46 -16.46
CA PHE A 113 3.99 0.00 -16.25
C PHE A 113 5.36 0.57 -16.62
N GLY A 114 5.53 0.97 -17.87
CA GLY A 114 6.86 1.31 -18.43
C GLY A 114 7.82 0.13 -18.32
N ASP A 115 9.00 0.34 -17.73
CA ASP A 115 10.02 -0.70 -17.48
C ASP A 115 9.79 -1.59 -16.24
N ILE A 116 8.69 -1.39 -15.49
CA ILE A 116 8.34 -2.25 -14.35
C ILE A 116 7.16 -3.16 -14.69
N THR A 117 7.14 -4.36 -14.12
CA THR A 117 5.99 -5.27 -14.18
C THR A 117 5.48 -5.53 -12.77
N ILE A 118 4.18 -5.31 -12.56
CA ILE A 118 3.50 -5.55 -11.29
C ILE A 118 2.74 -6.88 -11.44
N LYS A 119 3.07 -7.85 -10.59
CA LYS A 119 2.39 -9.14 -10.55
C LYS A 119 1.61 -9.28 -9.25
N ALA A 120 0.29 -9.43 -9.35
CA ALA A 120 -0.55 -9.76 -8.23
C ALA A 120 -0.40 -11.25 -7.91
N VAL A 121 -0.16 -11.56 -6.64
CA VAL A 121 -0.01 -12.93 -6.14
C VAL A 121 -0.98 -13.17 -4.99
N ASP A 122 -1.28 -14.43 -4.70
CA ASP A 122 -2.14 -14.80 -3.58
C ASP A 122 -1.58 -14.29 -2.25
N ALA A 123 -2.44 -13.67 -1.45
CA ALA A 123 -2.16 -13.31 -0.08
C ALA A 123 -2.64 -14.45 0.83
N TYR A 124 -1.73 -15.14 1.50
CA TYR A 124 -2.03 -16.30 2.34
C TYR A 124 -2.88 -15.90 3.57
N ASN A 125 -4.19 -16.13 3.49
CA ASN A 125 -5.05 -16.33 4.66
C ASN A 125 -5.87 -17.60 4.38
N THR A 126 -5.45 -18.73 4.93
CA THR A 126 -6.23 -19.98 4.89
C THR A 126 -7.54 -19.80 5.65
N GLU A 127 -8.61 -20.50 5.27
CA GLU A 127 -9.93 -20.48 5.96
C GLU A 127 -9.82 -20.76 7.48
N GLN A 128 -8.74 -21.41 7.90
CA GLN A 128 -8.42 -21.71 9.29
C GLN A 128 -7.36 -20.75 9.84
N GLY A 129 -7.75 -19.51 10.18
CA GLY A 129 -7.05 -18.76 11.22
C GLY A 129 -6.72 -17.31 10.90
N SER A 130 -7.20 -16.42 11.77
CA SER A 130 -6.52 -15.18 12.09
C SER A 130 -5.10 -15.49 12.57
N SER A 131 -4.10 -14.95 11.88
CA SER A 131 -2.68 -15.11 12.17
C SER A 131 -2.33 -14.81 13.63
N THR A 132 -2.01 -15.84 14.41
CA THR A 132 -1.00 -15.73 15.48
C THR A 132 0.05 -16.85 15.47
N ARG A 133 -0.13 -17.92 14.69
CA ARG A 133 0.88 -18.97 14.50
C ARG A 133 0.46 -19.85 13.34
N LYS A 134 1.19 -19.81 12.22
CA LYS A 134 1.58 -21.00 11.42
C LYS A 134 2.31 -20.55 10.15
N VAL A 135 3.56 -21.00 10.04
CA VAL A 135 4.37 -20.95 8.82
C VAL A 135 3.84 -22.05 7.90
N HIS A 136 3.36 -21.72 6.70
CA HIS A 136 2.92 -22.72 5.73
C HIS A 136 3.98 -22.92 4.65
N HIS A 137 4.37 -24.19 4.45
CA HIS A 137 5.24 -24.62 3.37
C HIS A 137 4.46 -24.67 2.05
N LYS A 138 5.11 -24.30 0.95
CA LYS A 138 4.54 -24.13 -0.39
C LYS A 138 4.00 -25.47 -0.94
N GLY A 139 2.72 -25.51 -1.37
CA GLY A 139 2.22 -26.60 -2.22
C GLY A 139 0.79 -27.09 -2.05
N ASN A 140 0.07 -26.77 -0.96
CA ASN A 140 -1.26 -27.33 -0.72
C ASN A 140 -2.29 -26.27 -0.38
N VAL A 141 -3.03 -25.73 -1.36
CA VAL A 141 -4.45 -25.35 -1.13
C VAL A 141 -5.24 -25.30 -2.45
N SER A 142 -6.35 -26.02 -2.45
CA SER A 142 -7.45 -26.00 -3.43
C SER A 142 -8.37 -24.78 -3.21
N ALA A 143 -8.95 -24.28 -4.30
CA ALA A 143 -9.77 -23.08 -4.37
C ALA A 143 -11.22 -23.31 -3.89
N THR A 144 -11.72 -22.41 -3.04
CA THR A 144 -13.11 -21.92 -2.99
C THR A 144 -13.14 -20.52 -2.39
#